data_AF-A0A7W2JKF1-F1
#
_entry.id   AF-A0A7W2JKF1-F1
#
_cell.length_a   1.000
_cell.length_b   1.000
_cell.length_c   1.000
_cell.angle_alpha   90.00
_cell.angle_beta   90.00
_cell.angle_gamma   90.00
#
_symmetry.space_group_name_H-M   'P 1'
#
loop_
_entity.id
_entity.type
_entity.pdbx_description
1 polymer ?
#
loop_
_entity_poly.entity_id
_entity_poly.type
_entity_poly.pdbx_seq_one_letter_code
_entity_poly.pdbx_strand_id
1 'polypeptide(L)'
;MATEHTRPTTVARIKRVAKLIKQEKSIPHHAALDEAAQSAGFQNLRHAQSVLGTAKKLHQTFVSFYWKDHGQSPDPFKRGPELRSGRTTLSFLLPLPLTEILPGRSLERTAYLSGFRLEAPDHLELRGDAYSEHDGLRKAQRAALALNFMAVTGFRAPFVNETYGTSLNLSKKADHKSTWYDDESKCIVILDEPYRHLFREEIDWAKEHGFHTVGIRWRGVYSAGETPRLHSVSAALITRSAKKLHALEARLQAEEWTYDSHAYNSQFISPARALSGKRRRARIMPPPQGVERDGAVPCGPGEPGFRSRWRPARRMDLDKHLQVGPILENFPFSMIFSPTSPLIDVRITLNKWFEEEYEDAELPDKQMRQDYYSPAPTPIRGAADVLAGLGVVRQMVSDGYQDCKPKKDLLDRLDRCEEWVRRFAARRNP
;
A
#
# COMPACT_ATOMS: atom_id res chain seq x y z
N MET A 1 31.30 -54.06 -18.61
CA MET A 1 32.21 -53.49 -17.58
C MET A 1 31.67 -52.11 -17.24
N ALA A 2 31.31 -51.91 -15.97
CA ALA A 2 30.42 -50.86 -15.48
C ALA A 2 31.02 -49.45 -15.54
N THR A 3 30.21 -48.47 -15.94
CA THR A 3 30.30 -47.12 -15.37
C THR A 3 28.89 -46.64 -15.06
N GLU A 4 28.61 -46.54 -13.76
CA GLU A 4 27.36 -46.07 -13.18
C GLU A 4 26.84 -44.80 -13.86
N HIS A 5 25.54 -44.78 -14.15
CA HIS A 5 24.77 -43.57 -14.41
C HIS A 5 24.89 -42.63 -13.20
N THR A 6 25.97 -41.86 -13.13
CA THR A 6 26.12 -40.81 -12.13
C THR A 6 25.10 -39.71 -12.45
N ARG A 7 23.95 -39.81 -11.79
CA ARG A 7 22.90 -38.78 -11.79
C ARG A 7 23.54 -37.42 -11.59
N PRO A 8 23.33 -36.44 -12.49
CA PRO A 8 23.79 -35.08 -12.27
C PRO A 8 23.13 -34.49 -11.01
N THR A 9 23.92 -34.26 -9.96
CA THR A 9 23.45 -33.74 -8.67
C THR A 9 23.26 -32.22 -8.64
N THR A 10 23.53 -31.50 -9.73
CA THR A 10 23.41 -30.03 -9.79
C THR A 10 22.93 -29.52 -11.15
N VAL A 11 22.21 -28.40 -11.13
CA VAL A 11 21.75 -27.67 -12.34
C VAL A 11 22.92 -27.26 -13.24
N ALA A 12 24.08 -26.94 -12.65
CA ALA A 12 25.29 -26.59 -13.39
C ALA A 12 25.82 -27.75 -14.23
N ARG A 13 25.72 -28.99 -13.72
CA ARG A 13 26.14 -30.20 -14.45
C ARG A 13 25.19 -30.50 -15.62
N ILE A 14 23.88 -30.31 -15.43
CA ILE A 14 22.87 -30.42 -16.50
C ILE A 14 23.18 -29.42 -17.64
N LYS A 15 23.49 -28.16 -17.31
CA LYS A 15 23.87 -27.15 -18.31
C LYS A 15 25.15 -27.49 -19.09
N ARG A 16 26.13 -28.16 -18.46
CA ARG A 16 27.35 -28.64 -19.13
C ARG A 16 27.05 -29.80 -20.08
N VAL A 17 26.25 -30.76 -19.65
CA VAL A 17 25.80 -31.88 -20.49
C VAL A 17 24.99 -31.38 -21.68
N ALA A 18 24.11 -30.40 -21.49
CA ALA A 18 23.35 -29.79 -22.57
C ALA A 18 24.22 -29.12 -23.65
N LYS A 19 25.43 -28.64 -23.32
CA LYS A 19 26.36 -28.10 -24.33
C LYS A 19 26.93 -29.21 -25.22
N LEU A 20 27.22 -30.38 -24.65
CA LEU A 20 27.71 -31.55 -25.39
C LEU A 20 26.59 -32.11 -26.29
N ILE A 21 25.38 -32.27 -25.76
CA ILE A 21 24.20 -32.73 -26.52
C ILE A 21 23.87 -31.77 -27.66
N LYS A 22 23.95 -30.46 -27.42
CA LYS A 22 23.75 -29.45 -28.47
C LYS A 22 24.73 -29.64 -29.63
N GLN A 23 26.01 -29.92 -29.33
CA GLN A 23 27.05 -30.12 -30.35
C GLN A 23 26.88 -31.45 -31.09
N GLU A 24 26.54 -32.51 -30.37
CA GLU A 24 26.40 -33.86 -30.92
C GLU A 24 25.14 -34.01 -31.78
N LYS A 25 24.01 -33.45 -31.34
CA LYS A 25 22.70 -33.62 -32.00
C LYS A 25 22.26 -32.45 -32.86
N SER A 26 23.05 -31.36 -32.90
CA SER A 26 22.73 -30.15 -33.67
C SER A 26 21.32 -29.58 -33.40
N ILE A 27 20.84 -29.68 -32.16
CA ILE A 27 19.51 -29.19 -31.74
C ILE A 27 19.60 -27.81 -31.07
N PRO A 28 18.49 -27.03 -31.01
CA PRO A 28 18.43 -25.79 -30.25
C PRO A 28 18.81 -25.98 -28.77
N HIS A 29 19.48 -24.98 -28.18
CA HIS A 29 20.02 -25.09 -26.82
C HIS A 29 18.95 -25.40 -25.75
N HIS A 30 17.74 -24.89 -25.91
CA HIS A 30 16.63 -25.18 -24.99
C HIS A 30 16.20 -26.64 -25.03
N ALA A 31 16.15 -27.25 -26.23
CA ALA A 31 15.83 -28.67 -26.40
C ALA A 31 16.94 -29.54 -25.80
N ALA A 32 18.22 -29.17 -26.00
CA ALA A 32 19.35 -29.86 -25.38
C ALA A 32 19.35 -29.76 -23.85
N LEU A 33 18.81 -28.68 -23.27
CA LEU A 33 18.68 -28.52 -21.83
C LEU A 33 17.59 -29.42 -21.23
N ASP A 34 16.46 -29.56 -21.93
CA ASP A 34 15.39 -30.46 -21.49
C ASP A 34 15.78 -31.93 -21.65
N GLU A 35 16.49 -32.28 -22.73
CA GLU A 35 17.02 -33.62 -22.93
C GLU A 35 18.09 -33.98 -21.89
N ALA A 36 19.02 -33.05 -21.60
CA ALA A 36 19.99 -33.23 -20.52
C ALA A 36 19.32 -33.40 -19.14
N ALA A 37 18.18 -32.74 -18.91
CA ALA A 37 17.39 -32.89 -17.70
C ALA A 37 16.67 -34.25 -17.65
N GLN A 38 16.15 -34.73 -18.76
CA GLN A 38 15.53 -36.06 -18.90
C GLN A 38 16.53 -37.19 -18.69
N SER A 39 17.72 -37.10 -19.28
CA SER A 39 18.82 -38.05 -19.03
C SER A 39 19.28 -38.05 -17.57
N ALA A 40 19.03 -36.96 -16.83
CA ALA A 40 19.31 -36.83 -15.41
C ALA A 40 18.15 -37.30 -14.50
N GLY A 41 17.03 -37.78 -15.07
CA GLY A 41 15.87 -38.27 -14.33
C GLY A 41 14.82 -37.19 -13.99
N PHE A 42 14.87 -36.02 -14.63
CA PHE A 42 13.90 -34.94 -14.45
C PHE A 42 13.01 -34.77 -15.68
N GLN A 43 11.77 -34.31 -15.52
CA GLN A 43 10.86 -34.14 -16.65
C GLN A 43 11.34 -33.11 -17.69
N ASN A 44 11.99 -32.04 -17.23
CA ASN A 44 12.57 -30.94 -18.04
C ASN A 44 13.52 -30.10 -17.18
N LEU A 45 14.18 -29.08 -17.76
CA LEU A 45 15.11 -28.22 -17.03
C LEU A 45 14.45 -27.51 -15.85
N ARG A 46 13.17 -27.13 -15.98
CA ARG A 46 12.40 -26.45 -14.93
C ARG A 46 12.15 -27.38 -13.74
N HIS A 47 11.84 -28.65 -13.99
CA HIS A 47 11.71 -29.68 -12.97
C HIS A 47 13.06 -29.94 -12.30
N ALA A 48 14.15 -30.03 -13.08
CA ALA A 48 15.49 -30.14 -12.53
C ALA A 48 15.88 -28.93 -11.66
N GLN A 49 15.53 -27.71 -12.07
CA GLN A 49 15.74 -26.51 -11.27
C GLN A 49 14.87 -26.51 -9.99
N SER A 50 13.65 -27.04 -10.05
CA SER A 50 12.78 -27.14 -8.88
C SER A 50 13.25 -28.19 -7.88
N VAL A 51 13.86 -29.29 -8.35
CA VAL A 51 14.29 -30.42 -7.50
C VAL A 51 15.74 -30.28 -7.04
N LEU A 52 16.64 -29.79 -7.91
CA LEU A 52 18.08 -29.63 -7.63
C LEU A 52 18.47 -28.19 -7.28
N GLY A 53 17.59 -27.22 -7.50
CA GLY A 53 17.87 -25.81 -7.26
C GLY A 53 17.83 -25.48 -5.77
N THR A 54 18.85 -25.95 -5.04
CA THR A 54 19.26 -25.48 -3.70
C THR A 54 18.20 -25.70 -2.61
N ALA A 55 18.62 -26.07 -1.40
CA ALA A 55 17.80 -25.77 -0.22
C ALA A 55 17.35 -24.31 -0.37
N LYS A 56 16.04 -24.04 -0.49
CA LYS A 56 15.53 -22.69 -0.77
C LYS A 56 16.18 -21.75 0.24
N LYS A 57 17.15 -20.96 -0.19
CA LYS A 57 17.90 -20.08 0.69
C LYS A 57 16.89 -19.05 1.15
N LEU A 58 16.48 -19.14 2.41
CA LEU A 58 15.61 -18.14 2.99
C LEU A 58 16.38 -16.82 3.09
N HIS A 59 15.67 -15.74 2.84
CA HIS A 59 16.19 -14.38 2.84
C HIS A 59 15.77 -13.70 4.14
N GLN A 60 16.75 -13.33 4.96
CA GLN A 60 16.52 -12.52 6.13
C GLN A 60 15.92 -11.18 5.71
N THR A 61 14.79 -10.83 6.33
CA THR A 61 14.06 -9.60 6.06
C THR A 61 13.68 -8.93 7.39
N PHE A 62 13.66 -7.61 7.37
CA PHE A 62 13.43 -6.78 8.54
C PHE A 62 12.23 -5.87 8.32
N VAL A 63 11.42 -5.70 9.36
CA VAL A 63 10.40 -4.66 9.43
C VAL A 63 10.64 -3.84 10.68
N SER A 64 11.00 -2.57 10.52
CA SER A 64 11.14 -1.64 11.64
C SER A 64 9.95 -0.69 11.75
N PHE A 65 9.69 -0.23 12.97
CA PHE A 65 8.72 0.80 13.26
C PHE A 65 9.16 1.59 14.48
N TYR A 66 8.65 2.81 14.57
CA TYR A 66 8.78 3.66 15.73
C TYR A 66 7.42 3.74 16.42
N TRP A 67 7.41 3.97 17.72
CA TRP A 67 6.18 3.97 18.50
C TRP A 67 6.28 4.91 19.69
N LYS A 68 5.11 5.38 20.13
CA LYS A 68 4.94 6.25 21.29
C LYS A 68 3.70 5.82 22.06
N ASP A 69 3.88 5.36 23.29
CA ASP A 69 2.80 5.13 24.24
C ASP A 69 2.38 6.46 24.87
N HIS A 70 1.08 6.71 24.92
CA HIS A 70 0.52 7.90 25.53
C HIS A 70 -0.41 7.55 26.68
N GLY A 71 -0.46 8.41 27.68
CA GLY A 71 -1.45 8.36 28.75
C GLY A 71 -2.84 8.76 28.27
N GLN A 72 -3.79 8.79 29.20
CA GLN A 72 -5.13 9.31 28.94
C GLN A 72 -5.10 10.83 28.73
N SER A 73 -5.97 11.30 27.85
CA SER A 73 -6.25 12.71 27.63
C SER A 73 -7.63 13.05 28.20
N PRO A 74 -7.80 14.21 28.88
CA PRO A 74 -9.13 14.70 29.24
C PRO A 74 -9.95 15.12 28.01
N ASP A 75 -9.29 15.50 26.92
CA ASP A 75 -9.93 15.82 25.65
C ASP A 75 -10.19 14.55 24.83
N PRO A 76 -11.44 14.26 24.42
CA PRO A 76 -11.76 13.23 23.46
C PRO A 76 -10.93 13.42 22.19
N PHE A 77 -10.40 12.34 21.63
CA PHE A 77 -9.61 12.32 20.38
C PHE A 77 -8.21 12.93 20.44
N LYS A 78 -7.76 13.52 21.57
CA LYS A 78 -6.34 13.88 21.77
C LYS A 78 -5.58 12.76 22.48
N ARG A 79 -4.29 12.62 22.15
CA ARG A 79 -3.39 11.72 22.89
C ARG A 79 -2.93 12.42 24.17
N GLY A 80 -2.88 11.69 25.28
CA GLY A 80 -2.31 12.20 26.52
C GLY A 80 -0.78 12.35 26.45
N PRO A 81 -0.12 12.63 27.58
CA PRO A 81 1.33 12.81 27.61
C PRO A 81 2.05 11.54 27.13
N GLU A 82 3.16 11.71 26.41
CA GLU A 82 4.05 10.60 26.02
C GLU A 82 4.63 9.96 27.30
N LEU A 83 4.40 8.66 27.46
CA LEU A 83 4.89 7.88 28.59
C LEU A 83 6.19 7.15 28.25
N ARG A 84 6.19 6.51 27.08
CA ARG A 84 7.30 5.71 26.57
C ARG A 84 7.37 5.85 25.06
N SER A 85 8.57 5.74 24.53
CA SER A 85 8.77 5.70 23.08
C SER A 85 9.97 4.84 22.73
N GLY A 86 9.95 4.33 21.51
CA GLY A 86 10.99 3.43 21.05
C GLY A 86 10.96 3.20 19.56
N ARG A 87 11.96 2.44 19.12
CA ARG A 87 12.05 1.86 17.78
C ARG A 87 12.22 0.37 17.94
N THR A 88 11.41 -0.42 17.24
CA THR A 88 11.47 -1.87 17.28
C THR A 88 11.70 -2.41 15.87
N THR A 89 12.52 -3.45 15.72
CA THR A 89 12.69 -4.20 14.47
C THR A 89 12.23 -5.63 14.66
N LEU A 90 11.33 -6.09 13.81
CA LEU A 90 10.99 -7.49 13.63
C LEU A 90 11.89 -8.10 12.56
N SER A 91 12.40 -9.30 12.83
CA SER A 91 13.26 -10.08 11.94
C SER A 91 12.57 -11.40 11.57
N PHE A 92 12.51 -11.72 10.27
CA PHE A 92 11.84 -12.92 9.76
C PHE A 92 12.43 -13.37 8.41
N LEU A 93 11.98 -14.52 7.94
CA LEU A 93 12.50 -15.17 6.74
C LEU A 93 11.49 -15.14 5.59
N LEU A 94 11.98 -14.87 4.38
CA LEU A 94 11.21 -14.93 3.13
C LEU A 94 11.79 -15.96 2.16
N PRO A 95 10.95 -16.67 1.38
CA PRO A 95 11.43 -17.62 0.38
C PRO A 95 11.93 -16.96 -0.91
N LEU A 96 11.74 -15.63 -1.05
CA LEU A 96 12.23 -14.80 -2.15
C LEU A 96 12.81 -13.51 -1.59
N PRO A 97 13.75 -12.84 -2.28
CA PRO A 97 14.18 -11.49 -1.91
C PRO A 97 13.01 -10.52 -1.84
N LEU A 98 13.04 -9.61 -0.87
CA LEU A 98 11.98 -8.61 -0.67
C LEU A 98 11.73 -7.75 -1.94
N THR A 99 12.77 -7.45 -2.70
CA THR A 99 12.69 -6.67 -3.95
C THR A 99 12.01 -7.41 -5.10
N GLU A 100 12.00 -8.76 -5.08
CA GLU A 100 11.27 -9.57 -6.06
C GLU A 100 9.77 -9.65 -5.72
N ILE A 101 9.44 -9.67 -4.43
CA ILE A 101 8.05 -9.68 -3.94
C ILE A 101 7.39 -8.32 -4.16
N LEU A 102 8.15 -7.23 -3.99
CA LEU A 102 7.67 -5.86 -4.10
C LEU A 102 8.35 -5.11 -5.25
N PRO A 103 7.86 -5.27 -6.50
CA PRO A 103 8.32 -4.43 -7.59
C PRO A 103 7.77 -3.00 -7.42
N GLY A 104 8.62 -2.07 -6.98
CA GLY A 104 8.36 -0.63 -7.00
C GLY A 104 7.13 -0.15 -6.21
N ARG A 105 6.31 0.73 -6.81
CA ARG A 105 5.15 1.43 -6.22
C ARG A 105 4.01 0.51 -5.71
N SER A 106 4.23 -0.80 -5.61
CA SER A 106 3.24 -1.78 -5.16
C SER A 106 2.84 -1.60 -3.69
N LEU A 107 3.76 -1.13 -2.83
CA LEU A 107 3.54 -0.97 -1.38
C LEU A 107 2.23 -0.25 -1.03
N GLU A 108 1.94 0.87 -1.68
CA GLU A 108 0.79 1.74 -1.33
C GLU A 108 -0.56 1.07 -1.60
N ARG A 109 -0.61 0.09 -2.52
CA ARG A 109 -1.82 -0.64 -2.89
C ARG A 109 -1.91 -2.02 -2.27
N THR A 110 -0.79 -2.56 -1.81
CA THR A 110 -0.75 -3.89 -1.22
C THR A 110 -1.36 -3.85 0.17
N ALA A 111 -2.33 -4.74 0.40
CA ALA A 111 -2.97 -4.89 1.69
C ALA A 111 -1.92 -5.05 2.80
N TYR A 112 -2.13 -4.35 3.92
CA TYR A 112 -1.25 -4.35 5.09
C TYR A 112 0.16 -3.75 4.90
N LEU A 113 0.52 -3.28 3.70
CA LEU A 113 1.83 -2.67 3.42
C LEU A 113 1.78 -1.17 3.08
N SER A 114 0.59 -0.58 2.97
CA SER A 114 0.40 0.81 2.53
C SER A 114 1.08 1.86 3.43
N GLY A 115 1.19 1.57 4.73
CA GLY A 115 1.86 2.43 5.71
C GLY A 115 3.39 2.33 5.70
N PHE A 116 3.98 1.42 4.92
CA PHE A 116 5.41 1.15 4.94
C PHE A 116 6.16 1.86 3.80
N ARG A 117 7.48 1.91 3.93
CA ARG A 117 8.42 2.28 2.88
C ARG A 117 9.52 1.24 2.77
N LEU A 118 10.02 1.01 1.56
CA LEU A 118 11.23 0.22 1.34
C LEU A 118 12.44 1.07 1.73
N GLU A 119 13.07 0.77 2.86
CA GLU A 119 14.27 1.47 3.33
C GLU A 119 15.50 0.89 2.62
N ALA A 120 15.65 -0.43 2.63
CA ALA A 120 16.71 -1.15 1.94
C ALA A 120 16.17 -2.44 1.28
N PRO A 121 16.96 -3.12 0.42
CA PRO A 121 16.49 -4.32 -0.30
C PRO A 121 16.01 -5.50 0.56
N ASP A 122 16.25 -5.46 1.88
CA ASP A 122 15.87 -6.44 2.89
C ASP A 122 15.07 -5.81 4.05
N HIS A 123 14.67 -4.54 3.96
CA HIS A 123 14.16 -3.77 5.09
C HIS A 123 12.98 -2.86 4.72
N LEU A 124 11.83 -3.13 5.34
CA LEU A 124 10.69 -2.22 5.37
C LEU A 124 10.66 -1.41 6.66
N GLU A 125 10.21 -0.17 6.56
CA GLU A 125 9.99 0.70 7.72
C GLU A 125 8.58 1.28 7.70
N LEU A 126 7.87 1.24 8.83
CA LEU A 126 6.60 1.92 9.00
C LEU A 126 6.83 3.44 8.94
N ARG A 127 6.11 4.16 8.07
CA ARG A 127 6.30 5.60 7.88
C ARG A 127 6.00 6.36 9.18
N GLY A 128 4.76 6.27 9.66
CA GLY A 128 4.30 6.93 10.89
C GLY A 128 4.72 6.20 12.17
N ASP A 129 4.44 6.83 13.32
CA ASP A 129 4.55 6.17 14.62
C ASP A 129 3.36 5.24 14.86
N ALA A 130 3.64 4.04 15.36
CA ALA A 130 2.62 3.18 15.94
C ALA A 130 2.14 3.74 17.28
N TYR A 131 0.91 3.39 17.67
CA TYR A 131 0.30 3.85 18.93
C TYR A 131 0.95 3.27 20.18
N SER A 132 1.62 2.14 20.03
CA SER A 132 2.37 1.46 21.08
C SER A 132 3.35 0.48 20.47
N GLU A 133 4.27 -0.05 21.28
CA GLU A 133 5.14 -1.15 20.89
C GLU A 133 4.31 -2.35 20.40
N HIS A 134 3.25 -2.69 21.14
CA HIS A 134 2.35 -3.79 20.80
C HIS A 134 1.58 -3.55 19.49
N ASP A 135 1.06 -2.34 19.25
CA ASP A 135 0.40 -1.99 17.99
C ASP A 135 1.38 -2.09 16.81
N GLY A 136 2.60 -1.60 16.99
CA GLY A 136 3.64 -1.67 15.98
C GLY A 136 4.07 -3.11 15.68
N LEU A 137 4.23 -3.96 16.71
CA LEU A 137 4.51 -5.39 16.54
C LEU A 137 3.41 -6.07 15.74
N ARG A 138 2.14 -5.79 16.06
CA ARG A 138 0.99 -6.33 15.29
C ARG A 138 1.05 -5.92 13.83
N LYS A 139 1.35 -4.65 13.53
CA LYS A 139 1.51 -4.16 12.15
C LYS A 139 2.71 -4.80 11.44
N ALA A 140 3.84 -4.96 12.12
CA ALA A 140 5.03 -5.60 11.58
C ALA A 140 4.80 -7.08 11.27
N GLN A 141 4.10 -7.80 12.15
CA GLN A 141 3.71 -9.19 11.92
C GLN A 141 2.75 -9.33 10.74
N ARG A 142 1.74 -8.45 10.63
CA ARG A 142 0.85 -8.40 9.45
C ARG A 142 1.64 -8.18 8.16
N ALA A 143 2.61 -7.26 8.16
CA ALA A 143 3.47 -7.03 7.01
C ALA A 143 4.31 -8.27 6.66
N ALA A 144 4.90 -8.95 7.65
CA ALA A 144 5.65 -10.18 7.45
C ALA A 144 4.77 -11.33 6.91
N LEU A 145 3.55 -11.48 7.40
CA LEU A 145 2.57 -12.46 6.91
C LEU A 145 2.14 -12.14 5.47
N ALA A 146 1.86 -10.87 5.16
CA ALA A 146 1.52 -10.42 3.80
C ALA A 146 2.65 -10.73 2.81
N LEU A 147 3.90 -10.43 3.17
CA LEU A 147 5.06 -10.71 2.33
C LEU A 147 5.26 -12.21 2.11
N ASN A 148 5.10 -13.01 3.16
CA ASN A 148 5.17 -14.47 3.06
C ASN A 148 4.05 -15.04 2.17
N PHE A 149 2.82 -14.53 2.33
CA PHE A 149 1.68 -14.87 1.49
C PHE A 149 1.98 -14.57 0.01
N MET A 150 2.43 -13.36 -0.30
CA MET A 150 2.81 -12.98 -1.66
C MET A 150 3.93 -13.85 -2.21
N ALA A 151 4.98 -14.11 -1.41
CA ALA A 151 6.14 -14.85 -1.86
C ALA A 151 5.84 -16.32 -2.20
N VAL A 152 4.92 -16.98 -1.46
CA VAL A 152 4.55 -18.37 -1.75
C VAL A 152 3.48 -18.48 -2.83
N THR A 153 2.50 -17.56 -2.84
CA THR A 153 1.38 -17.60 -3.80
C THR A 153 1.80 -17.09 -5.17
N GLY A 154 2.66 -16.08 -5.22
CA GLY A 154 2.95 -15.28 -6.41
C GLY A 154 1.95 -14.13 -6.63
N PHE A 155 1.05 -13.89 -5.68
CA PHE A 155 0.03 -12.87 -5.82
C PHE A 155 0.59 -11.48 -5.58
N ARG A 156 -0.02 -10.49 -6.24
CA ARG A 156 0.28 -9.07 -6.07
C ARG A 156 -0.99 -8.26 -5.87
N ALA A 157 -0.82 -7.00 -5.47
CA ALA A 157 -1.92 -6.04 -5.49
C ALA A 157 -2.43 -5.86 -6.94
N PRO A 158 -3.76 -5.86 -7.16
CA PRO A 158 -4.32 -5.58 -8.47
C PRO A 158 -4.10 -4.12 -8.89
N PHE A 159 -4.08 -3.88 -10.20
CA PHE A 159 -4.22 -2.55 -10.78
C PHE A 159 -5.71 -2.16 -10.84
N VAL A 160 -6.01 -0.85 -10.93
CA VAL A 160 -7.40 -0.34 -10.93
C VAL A 160 -8.23 -0.96 -12.07
N ASN A 161 -7.66 -1.10 -13.26
CA ASN A 161 -8.30 -1.73 -14.41
C ASN A 161 -8.51 -3.25 -14.23
N GLU A 162 -7.74 -3.91 -13.38
CA GLU A 162 -7.89 -5.35 -13.07
C GLU A 162 -8.98 -5.60 -12.02
N THR A 163 -9.45 -4.55 -11.34
CA THR A 163 -10.57 -4.61 -10.39
C THR A 163 -11.91 -4.21 -11.00
N TYR A 164 -11.92 -3.66 -12.22
CA TYR A 164 -13.14 -3.14 -12.85
C TYR A 164 -14.02 -4.29 -13.35
N GLY A 165 -15.23 -4.42 -12.81
CA GLY A 165 -16.20 -5.46 -13.19
C GLY A 165 -15.96 -6.86 -12.58
N THR A 166 -14.94 -7.02 -11.74
CA THR A 166 -14.56 -8.30 -11.13
C THR A 166 -14.86 -8.38 -9.63
N SER A 167 -15.75 -7.53 -9.11
CA SER A 167 -16.17 -7.61 -7.70
C SER A 167 -16.90 -8.93 -7.49
N LEU A 168 -16.20 -9.92 -6.93
CA LEU A 168 -16.86 -11.11 -6.41
C LEU A 168 -17.85 -10.62 -5.35
N ASN A 169 -19.14 -10.79 -5.61
CA ASN A 169 -20.18 -10.50 -4.65
C ASN A 169 -20.08 -11.56 -3.55
N LEU A 170 -19.24 -11.30 -2.55
CA LEU A 170 -19.12 -12.16 -1.38
C LEU A 170 -20.36 -11.96 -0.48
N SER A 171 -20.69 -12.98 0.30
CA SER A 171 -21.82 -12.91 1.22
C SER A 171 -21.62 -11.81 2.27
N LYS A 172 -22.71 -11.39 2.91
CA LYS A 172 -22.68 -10.43 4.04
C LYS A 172 -21.86 -10.91 5.24
N LYS A 173 -21.47 -12.18 5.27
CA LYS A 173 -20.71 -12.83 6.34
C LYS A 173 -19.19 -12.72 6.16
N ALA A 174 -18.73 -12.22 5.01
CA ALA A 174 -17.32 -12.05 4.72
C ALA A 174 -16.78 -10.77 5.38
N ASP A 175 -15.60 -10.85 5.96
CA ASP A 175 -15.02 -9.90 6.90
C ASP A 175 -13.51 -9.74 6.67
N HIS A 176 -12.97 -8.54 6.98
CA HIS A 176 -11.54 -8.23 6.82
C HIS A 176 -10.93 -8.65 5.46
N LYS A 177 -11.61 -8.28 4.37
CA LYS A 177 -11.27 -8.69 3.01
C LYS A 177 -10.02 -7.97 2.49
N SER A 178 -9.18 -8.71 1.77
CA SER A 178 -8.09 -8.16 0.95
C SER A 178 -8.14 -8.73 -0.47
N THR A 179 -7.88 -7.88 -1.45
CA THR A 179 -7.93 -8.23 -2.88
C THR A 179 -6.54 -8.39 -3.45
N TRP A 180 -6.34 -9.49 -4.18
CA TRP A 180 -5.08 -9.92 -4.76
C TRP A 180 -5.28 -10.30 -6.23
N TYR A 181 -4.19 -10.34 -6.98
CA TYR A 181 -4.19 -10.70 -8.38
C TYR A 181 -3.12 -11.75 -8.66
N ASP A 182 -3.52 -12.76 -9.44
CA ASP A 182 -2.63 -13.81 -9.92
C ASP A 182 -2.30 -13.59 -11.39
N ASP A 183 -1.01 -13.35 -11.70
CA ASP A 183 -0.57 -13.03 -13.05
C ASP A 183 -0.63 -14.22 -14.01
N GLU A 184 -0.57 -15.46 -13.50
CA GLU A 184 -0.57 -16.68 -14.32
C GLU A 184 -1.97 -16.98 -14.87
N SER A 185 -2.98 -16.93 -14.02
CA SER A 185 -4.38 -17.20 -14.35
C SER A 185 -5.18 -15.94 -14.69
N LYS A 186 -4.56 -14.75 -14.58
CA LYS A 186 -5.21 -13.45 -14.84
C LYS A 186 -6.51 -13.27 -14.06
N CYS A 187 -6.53 -13.79 -12.83
CA CYS A 187 -7.71 -13.82 -11.97
C CYS A 187 -7.50 -12.98 -10.72
N ILE A 188 -8.58 -12.34 -10.29
CA ILE A 188 -8.68 -11.78 -8.94
C ILE A 188 -8.84 -12.93 -7.93
N VAL A 189 -8.20 -12.74 -6.79
CA VAL A 189 -8.34 -13.58 -5.61
C VAL A 189 -8.70 -12.69 -4.44
N ILE A 190 -9.78 -13.00 -3.73
CA ILE A 190 -10.11 -12.35 -2.46
C ILE A 190 -9.69 -13.26 -1.32
N LEU A 191 -8.85 -12.75 -0.44
CA LEU A 191 -8.61 -13.33 0.87
C LEU A 191 -9.60 -12.70 1.84
N ASP A 192 -10.52 -13.52 2.32
CA ASP A 192 -11.49 -13.21 3.36
C ASP A 192 -10.95 -13.83 4.66
N GLU A 193 -10.89 -13.07 5.75
CA GLU A 193 -10.34 -13.54 7.02
C GLU A 193 -11.44 -13.54 8.10
N PRO A 194 -12.47 -14.40 7.95
CA PRO A 194 -13.61 -14.39 8.83
C PRO A 194 -13.35 -15.16 10.11
N TYR A 195 -14.03 -14.76 11.17
CA TYR A 195 -13.97 -15.41 12.48
C TYR A 195 -14.74 -16.73 12.60
N ARG A 196 -15.10 -17.38 11.48
CA ARG A 196 -15.87 -18.64 11.51
C ARG A 196 -15.56 -19.58 10.36
N HIS A 197 -15.65 -20.88 10.63
CA HIS A 197 -15.47 -21.94 9.64
C HIS A 197 -16.43 -21.82 8.45
N LEU A 198 -15.99 -22.35 7.31
CA LEU A 198 -16.75 -22.36 6.05
C LEU A 198 -17.76 -23.51 6.06
N PHE A 199 -19.04 -23.19 5.91
CA PHE A 199 -20.13 -24.17 5.83
C PHE A 199 -20.41 -24.60 4.38
N ARG A 200 -21.08 -25.75 4.21
CA ARG A 200 -21.35 -26.31 2.88
C ARG A 200 -22.25 -25.40 2.05
N GLU A 201 -23.23 -24.77 2.67
CA GLU A 201 -24.16 -23.84 2.03
C GLU A 201 -23.41 -22.63 1.46
N GLU A 202 -22.34 -22.16 2.09
CA GLU A 202 -21.52 -21.05 1.57
C GLU A 202 -20.69 -21.48 0.36
N ILE A 203 -20.28 -22.75 0.30
CA ILE A 203 -19.57 -23.32 -0.85
C ILE A 203 -20.51 -23.45 -2.05
N ASP A 204 -21.71 -23.96 -1.82
CA ASP A 204 -22.69 -24.16 -2.89
C ASP A 204 -23.24 -22.80 -3.37
N TRP A 205 -23.50 -21.85 -2.46
CA TRP A 205 -23.83 -20.46 -2.80
C TRP A 205 -22.75 -19.79 -3.66
N ALA A 206 -21.47 -19.94 -3.31
CA ALA A 206 -20.39 -19.38 -4.12
C ALA A 206 -20.41 -19.90 -5.57
N LYS A 207 -20.64 -21.21 -5.75
CA LYS A 207 -20.76 -21.83 -7.07
C LYS A 207 -21.94 -21.30 -7.85
N GLU A 208 -23.11 -21.16 -7.21
CA GLU A 208 -24.31 -20.56 -7.82
C GLU A 208 -24.06 -19.11 -8.27
N HIS A 209 -23.16 -18.39 -7.60
CA HIS A 209 -22.79 -17.01 -7.90
C HIS A 209 -21.53 -16.89 -8.78
N GLY A 210 -21.11 -18.00 -9.42
CA GLY A 210 -20.06 -17.99 -10.45
C GLY A 210 -18.62 -17.95 -9.92
N PHE A 211 -18.38 -18.34 -8.67
CA PHE A 211 -17.01 -18.42 -8.13
C PHE A 211 -16.81 -19.60 -7.18
N HIS A 212 -15.57 -19.81 -6.77
CA HIS A 212 -15.16 -20.89 -5.88
C HIS A 212 -14.65 -20.31 -4.57
N THR A 213 -14.84 -21.07 -3.48
CA THR A 213 -14.39 -20.71 -2.14
C THR A 213 -13.78 -21.93 -1.45
N VAL A 214 -12.70 -21.73 -0.69
CA VAL A 214 -12.12 -22.76 0.17
C VAL A 214 -11.67 -22.15 1.48
N GLY A 215 -11.89 -22.86 2.60
CA GLY A 215 -11.27 -22.56 3.87
C GLY A 215 -9.86 -23.14 3.94
N ILE A 216 -8.92 -22.42 4.54
CA ILE A 216 -7.50 -22.75 4.50
C ILE A 216 -6.97 -22.88 5.91
N ARG A 217 -6.23 -23.96 6.15
CA ARG A 217 -5.45 -24.16 7.38
C ARG A 217 -4.15 -23.37 7.31
N TRP A 218 -4.27 -22.06 7.47
CA TRP A 218 -3.20 -21.08 7.55
C TRP A 218 -3.66 -19.97 8.49
N ARG A 219 -2.74 -19.40 9.28
CA ARG A 219 -3.06 -18.35 10.26
C ARG A 219 -3.54 -17.00 9.71
N GLY A 220 -3.64 -16.81 8.40
CA GLY A 220 -4.07 -15.54 7.79
C GLY A 220 -3.01 -14.44 7.83
N VAL A 221 -3.41 -13.23 7.43
CA VAL A 221 -2.61 -12.00 7.49
C VAL A 221 -3.12 -11.06 8.58
N TYR A 222 -4.43 -10.86 8.68
CA TYR A 222 -5.08 -9.93 9.61
C TYR A 222 -4.91 -10.34 11.07
N SER A 223 -5.16 -11.59 11.42
CA SER A 223 -5.09 -12.10 12.79
C SER A 223 -4.70 -13.57 12.82
N ALA A 224 -3.78 -13.95 13.72
CA ALA A 224 -3.14 -15.26 13.76
C ALA A 224 -4.01 -16.42 14.33
N GLY A 225 -5.33 -16.31 14.25
CA GLY A 225 -6.26 -17.36 14.64
C GLY A 225 -7.50 -17.26 13.77
N GLU A 226 -8.06 -18.41 13.38
CA GLU A 226 -9.20 -18.67 12.47
C GLU A 226 -8.82 -19.36 11.15
N THR A 227 -9.83 -19.65 10.30
CA THR A 227 -9.69 -20.33 9.00
C THR A 227 -9.94 -19.32 7.86
N PRO A 228 -8.90 -18.62 7.34
CA PRO A 228 -9.03 -17.74 6.19
C PRO A 228 -9.63 -18.46 5.00
N ARG A 229 -10.32 -17.71 4.16
CA ARG A 229 -10.99 -18.21 2.96
C ARG A 229 -10.39 -17.55 1.73
N LEU A 230 -10.14 -18.33 0.70
CA LEU A 230 -9.82 -17.79 -0.63
C LEU A 230 -11.02 -17.91 -1.54
N HIS A 231 -11.29 -16.82 -2.26
CA HIS A 231 -12.33 -16.73 -3.27
C HIS A 231 -11.73 -16.36 -4.62
N SER A 232 -12.12 -17.06 -5.67
CA SER A 232 -11.75 -16.74 -7.05
C SER A 232 -12.68 -17.44 -8.04
N VAL A 233 -12.77 -16.93 -9.27
CA VAL A 233 -13.49 -17.58 -10.37
C VAL A 233 -12.81 -18.88 -10.85
N SER A 234 -11.55 -19.10 -10.48
CA SER A 234 -10.78 -20.29 -10.90
C SER A 234 -10.60 -21.29 -9.76
N ALA A 235 -11.26 -22.45 -9.86
CA ALA A 235 -11.08 -23.55 -8.91
C ALA A 235 -9.63 -24.04 -8.84
N ALA A 236 -8.96 -24.17 -9.99
CA ALA A 236 -7.58 -24.63 -10.07
C ALA A 236 -6.60 -23.69 -9.35
N LEU A 237 -6.82 -22.38 -9.47
CA LEU A 237 -6.07 -21.34 -8.77
C LEU A 237 -6.25 -21.45 -7.24
N ILE A 238 -7.46 -21.67 -6.77
CA ILE A 238 -7.74 -21.82 -5.34
C ILE A 238 -7.06 -23.09 -4.80
N THR A 239 -7.21 -24.23 -5.48
CA THR A 239 -6.61 -25.50 -5.04
C THR A 239 -5.09 -25.41 -4.96
N ARG A 240 -4.42 -24.85 -5.98
CA ARG A 240 -2.95 -24.71 -5.95
C ARG A 240 -2.49 -23.75 -4.84
N SER A 241 -3.26 -22.70 -4.57
CA SER A 241 -2.94 -21.69 -3.56
C SER A 241 -3.13 -22.23 -2.15
N ALA A 242 -4.21 -22.98 -1.91
CA ALA A 242 -4.45 -23.64 -0.63
C ALA A 242 -3.31 -24.61 -0.26
N LYS A 243 -2.79 -25.37 -1.24
CA LYS A 243 -1.63 -26.25 -1.03
C LYS A 243 -0.36 -25.47 -0.64
N LYS A 244 -0.09 -24.35 -1.33
CA LYS A 244 1.05 -23.47 -1.02
C LYS A 244 0.95 -22.86 0.38
N LEU A 245 -0.26 -22.45 0.79
CA LEU A 245 -0.50 -21.82 2.09
C LEU A 245 -0.45 -22.82 3.24
N HIS A 246 -0.88 -24.06 3.04
CA HIS A 246 -0.69 -25.11 4.02
C HIS A 246 0.81 -25.38 4.28
N ALA A 247 1.61 -25.44 3.21
CA ALA A 247 3.06 -25.57 3.34
C ALA A 247 3.72 -24.34 4.00
N LEU A 248 3.18 -23.14 3.74
CA LEU A 248 3.61 -21.92 4.42
C LEU A 248 3.36 -22.01 5.94
N GLU A 249 2.18 -22.43 6.36
CA GLU A 249 1.83 -22.55 7.78
C GLU A 249 2.78 -23.51 8.50
N ALA A 250 3.05 -24.69 7.92
CA ALA A 250 3.98 -25.66 8.50
C ALA A 250 5.38 -25.05 8.71
N ARG A 251 5.86 -24.23 7.75
CA ARG A 251 7.13 -23.52 7.90
C ARG A 251 7.07 -22.45 9.00
N LEU A 252 6.02 -21.63 9.02
CA LEU A 252 5.87 -20.56 10.01
C LEU A 252 5.67 -21.07 11.44
N GLN A 253 5.26 -22.32 11.63
CA GLN A 253 5.22 -22.98 12.94
C GLN A 253 6.60 -23.41 13.44
N ALA A 254 7.53 -23.68 12.53
CA ALA A 254 8.90 -24.07 12.85
C ALA A 254 9.87 -22.87 12.96
N GLU A 255 9.44 -21.69 12.51
CA GLU A 255 10.25 -20.46 12.55
C GLU A 255 9.96 -19.63 13.80
N GLU A 256 11.03 -19.19 14.47
CA GLU A 256 10.95 -18.21 15.54
C GLU A 256 11.19 -16.81 14.97
N TRP A 257 10.22 -15.91 15.16
CA TRP A 257 10.39 -14.50 14.81
C TRP A 257 10.92 -13.73 16.00
N THR A 258 12.04 -13.04 15.81
CA THR A 258 12.69 -12.26 16.88
C THR A 258 12.46 -10.78 16.65
N TYR A 259 12.44 -10.01 17.73
CA TYR A 259 12.42 -8.55 17.65
C TYR A 259 13.35 -7.90 18.68
N ASP A 260 13.92 -6.76 18.30
CA ASP A 260 14.76 -5.92 19.16
C ASP A 260 14.15 -4.52 19.31
N SER A 261 14.22 -3.95 20.50
CA SER A 261 13.72 -2.60 20.81
C SER A 261 14.85 -1.71 21.30
N HIS A 262 14.89 -0.49 20.77
CA HIS A 262 15.91 0.53 21.04
C HIS A 262 15.26 1.90 21.23
N ALA A 263 16.06 2.90 21.61
CA ALA A 263 15.60 4.28 21.79
C ALA A 263 14.94 4.84 20.53
N TYR A 264 13.96 5.74 20.71
CA TYR A 264 13.16 6.32 19.64
C TYR A 264 13.98 7.09 18.59
N ASN A 265 15.08 7.72 18.97
CA ASN A 265 15.97 8.44 18.05
C ASN A 265 16.98 7.53 17.33
N SER A 266 17.02 6.23 17.65
CA SER A 266 17.92 5.27 17.01
C SER A 266 17.51 4.99 15.56
N GLN A 267 18.45 4.45 14.79
CA GLN A 267 18.22 4.04 13.41
C GLN A 267 18.65 2.58 13.25
N PHE A 268 17.77 1.77 12.67
CA PHE A 268 18.14 0.42 12.26
C PHE A 268 18.87 0.49 10.91
N ILE A 269 20.02 -0.18 10.82
CA ILE A 269 20.81 -0.33 9.60
C ILE A 269 20.80 -1.81 9.25
N SER A 270 20.06 -2.18 8.21
CA SER A 270 20.00 -3.58 7.77
C SER A 270 21.32 -4.05 7.15
N PRO A 271 21.56 -5.37 7.07
CA PRO A 271 22.71 -5.93 6.36
C PRO A 271 22.83 -5.42 4.91
N ALA A 272 21.74 -5.36 4.14
CA ALA A 272 21.81 -4.85 2.77
C ALA A 272 22.11 -3.34 2.72
N ARG A 273 21.63 -2.55 3.70
CA ARG A 273 22.01 -1.13 3.82
C ARG A 273 23.50 -0.99 4.10
N ALA A 274 24.02 -1.72 5.08
CA ALA A 274 25.44 -1.70 5.43
C ALA A 274 26.33 -2.07 4.23
N LEU A 275 25.99 -3.17 3.53
CA LEU A 275 26.71 -3.62 2.33
C LEU A 275 26.64 -2.62 1.17
N SER A 276 25.57 -1.83 1.06
CA SER A 276 25.44 -0.82 -0.01
C SER A 276 26.40 0.36 0.15
N GLY A 277 26.99 0.57 1.34
CA GLY A 277 27.82 1.74 1.67
C GLY A 277 27.07 3.08 1.69
N LYS A 278 25.77 3.11 1.33
CA LYS A 278 24.97 4.34 1.30
C LYS A 278 24.53 4.71 2.71
N ARG A 279 24.67 5.98 3.09
CA ARG A 279 24.14 6.51 4.35
C ARG A 279 22.61 6.39 4.37
N ARG A 280 22.06 5.92 5.49
CA ARG A 280 20.61 5.93 5.74
C ARG A 280 20.13 7.37 5.83
N ARG A 281 19.00 7.66 5.19
CA ARG A 281 18.35 8.97 5.31
C ARG A 281 17.75 9.11 6.70
N ALA A 282 17.98 10.25 7.34
CA ALA A 282 17.33 10.57 8.59
C ALA A 282 15.81 10.47 8.45
N ARG A 283 15.15 10.05 9.53
CA ARG A 283 13.70 10.07 9.58
C ARG A 283 13.21 11.52 9.50
N ILE A 284 12.15 11.75 8.74
CA ILE A 284 11.55 13.07 8.65
C ILE A 284 10.92 13.37 10.00
N MET A 285 11.27 14.50 10.61
CA MET A 285 10.64 14.98 11.82
C MET A 285 9.81 16.22 11.50
N PRO A 286 8.67 16.43 12.19
CA PRO A 286 7.95 17.68 12.08
C PRO A 286 8.87 18.85 12.46
N PRO A 287 8.71 20.01 11.81
CA PRO A 287 9.36 21.23 12.27
C PRO A 287 8.82 21.59 13.66
N PRO A 288 9.63 22.29 14.47
CA PRO A 288 9.16 22.84 15.74
C PRO A 288 7.92 23.72 15.55
N GLN A 289 7.04 23.73 16.55
CA GLN A 289 5.86 24.59 16.57
C GLN A 289 6.27 26.07 16.50
N GLY A 290 5.52 26.88 15.77
CA GLY A 290 5.77 28.32 15.62
C GLY A 290 6.90 28.69 14.65
N VAL A 291 7.52 27.73 13.97
CA VAL A 291 8.52 28.04 12.93
C VAL A 291 7.84 28.58 11.68
N GLU A 292 8.23 29.79 11.29
CA GLU A 292 7.90 30.37 9.98
C GLU A 292 9.09 30.24 9.02
N ARG A 293 8.81 29.90 7.75
CA ARG A 293 9.79 29.86 6.65
C ARG A 293 9.18 30.49 5.42
N ASP A 294 9.79 31.55 4.92
CA ASP A 294 9.40 32.23 3.67
C ASP A 294 7.89 32.53 3.61
N GLY A 295 7.32 33.07 4.69
CA GLY A 295 5.90 33.42 4.77
C GLY A 295 4.95 32.22 4.95
N ALA A 296 5.46 31.05 5.33
CA ALA A 296 4.67 29.84 5.57
C ALA A 296 4.96 29.20 6.93
N VAL A 297 3.93 28.62 7.54
CA VAL A 297 4.00 27.87 8.81
C VAL A 297 3.58 26.43 8.61
N PRO A 298 4.10 25.47 9.39
CA PRO A 298 3.67 24.08 9.30
C PRO A 298 2.20 23.93 9.71
N CYS A 299 1.50 23.03 9.04
CA CYS A 299 0.11 22.68 9.36
C CYS A 299 -0.15 21.17 9.25
N GLY A 300 -1.25 20.71 9.85
CA GLY A 300 -1.62 19.32 9.94
C GLY A 300 -0.95 18.60 11.11
N PRO A 301 -1.12 17.27 11.23
CA PRO A 301 -0.92 16.53 12.48
C PRO A 301 0.54 16.40 12.95
N GLY A 302 1.51 17.01 12.25
CA GLY A 302 2.90 17.04 12.70
C GLY A 302 3.53 15.65 12.89
N GLU A 303 3.15 14.67 12.07
CA GLU A 303 3.53 13.28 12.32
C GLU A 303 4.97 12.94 11.89
N PRO A 304 5.79 12.35 12.77
CA PRO A 304 7.09 11.78 12.41
C PRO A 304 6.99 10.80 11.24
N GLY A 305 7.96 10.89 10.33
CA GLY A 305 8.06 10.08 9.12
C GLY A 305 7.25 10.56 7.92
N PHE A 306 6.36 11.55 8.10
CA PHE A 306 5.67 12.23 7.02
C PHE A 306 6.24 13.63 6.77
N ARG A 307 6.16 14.08 5.52
CA ARG A 307 6.48 15.48 5.21
C ARG A 307 5.39 16.36 5.80
N SER A 308 5.81 17.38 6.53
CA SER A 308 4.90 18.41 7.03
C SER A 308 4.25 19.14 5.86
N ARG A 309 2.96 19.41 6.04
CA ARG A 309 2.23 20.34 5.18
C ARG A 309 2.52 21.75 5.66
N TRP A 310 2.34 22.72 4.77
CA TRP A 310 2.61 24.12 5.05
C TRP A 310 1.40 24.93 4.59
N ARG A 311 1.06 25.95 5.37
CA ARG A 311 0.05 26.96 5.04
C ARG A 311 0.69 28.35 5.06
N PRO A 312 0.10 29.35 4.39
CA PRO A 312 0.50 30.74 4.57
C PRO A 312 0.48 31.13 6.06
N ALA A 313 1.48 31.90 6.52
CA ALA A 313 1.59 32.28 7.93
C ALA A 313 0.44 33.21 8.34
N ARG A 314 0.12 34.20 7.49
CA ARG A 314 -1.09 35.02 7.64
C ARG A 314 -2.31 34.24 7.17
N ARG A 315 -3.29 34.14 8.06
CA ARG A 315 -4.61 33.55 7.78
C ARG A 315 -5.41 34.35 6.77
N MET A 316 -6.27 33.67 6.04
CA MET A 316 -7.29 34.29 5.20
C MET A 316 -8.46 34.72 6.09
N ASP A 317 -9.09 35.86 5.80
CA ASP A 317 -10.25 36.32 6.57
C ASP A 317 -11.41 35.30 6.54
N LEU A 318 -12.11 35.16 7.66
CA LEU A 318 -13.19 34.19 7.85
C LEU A 318 -14.25 34.29 6.75
N ASP A 319 -14.70 35.51 6.42
CA ASP A 319 -15.70 35.74 5.38
C ASP A 319 -15.28 35.20 4.01
N LYS A 320 -13.98 35.23 3.69
CA LYS A 320 -13.47 34.68 2.43
C LYS A 320 -13.50 33.16 2.46
N HIS A 321 -13.17 32.53 3.59
CA HIS A 321 -13.32 31.08 3.75
C HIS A 321 -14.77 30.62 3.59
N LEU A 322 -15.71 31.32 4.23
CA LEU A 322 -17.14 31.03 4.18
C LEU A 322 -17.73 31.19 2.76
N GLN A 323 -17.16 32.08 1.94
CA GLN A 323 -17.53 32.20 0.53
C GLN A 323 -16.92 31.09 -0.35
N VAL A 324 -15.68 30.69 -0.09
CA VAL A 324 -14.94 29.74 -0.94
C VAL A 324 -15.38 28.28 -0.73
N GLY A 325 -15.70 27.90 0.51
CA GLY A 325 -16.10 26.52 0.86
C GLY A 325 -17.26 25.99 0.00
N PRO A 326 -18.42 26.67 -0.03
CA PRO A 326 -19.57 26.24 -0.83
C PRO A 326 -19.30 26.16 -2.34
N ILE A 327 -18.49 27.08 -2.88
CA ILE A 327 -18.13 27.07 -4.32
C ILE A 327 -17.33 25.80 -4.64
N LEU A 328 -16.32 25.49 -3.82
CA LEU A 328 -15.45 24.33 -4.03
C LEU A 328 -16.19 23.01 -3.88
N GLU A 329 -17.15 22.95 -2.98
CA GLU A 329 -17.98 21.77 -2.80
C GLU A 329 -18.90 21.49 -3.98
N ASN A 330 -19.36 22.52 -4.69
CA ASN A 330 -20.25 22.34 -5.83
C ASN A 330 -19.52 21.82 -7.09
N PHE A 331 -18.20 21.99 -7.20
CA PHE A 331 -17.44 21.61 -8.41
C PHE A 331 -17.48 20.11 -8.77
N PRO A 332 -17.30 19.16 -7.83
CA PRO A 332 -17.44 17.73 -8.11
C PRO A 332 -18.79 17.36 -8.73
N PHE A 333 -19.85 18.14 -8.49
CA PHE A 333 -21.20 17.88 -9.00
C PHE A 333 -21.46 18.46 -10.41
N SER A 334 -20.47 19.14 -11.00
CA SER A 334 -20.63 19.78 -12.32
C SER A 334 -20.67 18.81 -13.51
N MET A 335 -20.39 17.51 -13.30
CA MET A 335 -20.16 16.49 -14.35
C MET A 335 -19.02 16.81 -15.33
N ILE A 336 -18.33 17.93 -15.13
CA ILE A 336 -17.11 18.28 -15.85
C ILE A 336 -15.98 17.51 -15.16
N PHE A 337 -15.82 17.68 -13.86
CA PHE A 337 -14.77 17.01 -13.11
C PHE A 337 -15.09 15.57 -12.71
N SER A 338 -14.06 14.71 -12.74
CA SER A 338 -14.09 13.40 -12.10
C SER A 338 -14.04 13.54 -10.57
N PRO A 339 -14.59 12.59 -9.79
CA PRO A 339 -14.43 12.52 -8.33
C PRO A 339 -12.97 12.39 -7.84
N THR A 340 -11.99 12.34 -8.74
CA THR A 340 -10.54 12.37 -8.45
C THR A 340 -9.85 13.63 -8.96
N SER A 341 -10.62 14.68 -9.25
CA SER A 341 -10.10 15.95 -9.79
C SER A 341 -9.18 16.68 -8.80
N PRO A 342 -8.13 17.38 -9.28
CA PRO A 342 -7.30 18.26 -8.47
C PRO A 342 -8.05 19.31 -7.64
N LEU A 343 -9.31 19.62 -7.96
CA LEU A 343 -10.14 20.51 -7.15
C LEU A 343 -10.51 19.94 -5.77
N ILE A 344 -10.60 18.62 -5.65
CA ILE A 344 -10.83 17.99 -4.35
C ILE A 344 -9.62 18.23 -3.45
N ASP A 345 -8.40 18.15 -4.00
CA ASP A 345 -7.19 18.50 -3.26
C ASP A 345 -7.18 19.97 -2.82
N VAL A 346 -7.63 20.90 -3.69
CA VAL A 346 -7.74 22.33 -3.36
C VAL A 346 -8.68 22.52 -2.17
N ARG A 347 -9.89 21.92 -2.23
CA ARG A 347 -10.86 21.98 -1.14
C ARG A 347 -10.32 21.40 0.16
N ILE A 348 -9.74 20.21 0.11
CA ILE A 348 -9.15 19.55 1.30
C ILE A 348 -8.01 20.41 1.88
N THR A 349 -7.22 21.06 1.02
CA THR A 349 -6.12 21.91 1.46
C THR A 349 -6.64 23.14 2.20
N LEU A 350 -7.58 23.87 1.60
CA LEU A 350 -8.17 25.07 2.21
C LEU A 350 -8.97 24.77 3.48
N ASN A 351 -9.73 23.67 3.51
CA ASN A 351 -10.41 23.22 4.73
C ASN A 351 -9.41 22.96 5.87
N LYS A 352 -8.29 22.29 5.58
CA LYS A 352 -7.24 22.03 6.58
C LYS A 352 -6.52 23.29 7.03
N TRP A 353 -6.39 24.28 6.16
CA TRP A 353 -5.83 25.58 6.55
C TRP A 353 -6.81 26.31 7.46
N PHE A 354 -8.08 26.36 7.11
CA PHE A 354 -9.15 26.93 7.93
C PHE A 354 -9.21 26.32 9.34
N GLU A 355 -9.18 24.98 9.46
CA GLU A 355 -9.16 24.27 10.74
C GLU A 355 -7.96 24.62 11.65
N GLU A 356 -6.85 25.09 11.06
CA GLU A 356 -5.59 25.45 11.74
C GLU A 356 -5.39 26.98 11.86
N GLU A 357 -6.29 27.77 11.26
CA GLU A 357 -6.28 29.23 11.27
C GLU A 357 -7.27 29.82 12.28
N TYR A 358 -8.28 29.02 12.67
CA TYR A 358 -9.38 29.43 13.54
C TYR A 358 -9.66 28.41 14.64
N GLU A 359 -9.66 28.89 15.88
CA GLU A 359 -10.10 28.10 17.04
C GLU A 359 -11.63 28.12 17.18
N ASP A 360 -12.20 27.14 17.92
CA ASP A 360 -13.66 27.05 18.12
C ASP A 360 -14.26 28.30 18.74
N ALA A 361 -13.49 28.97 19.61
CA ALA A 361 -13.91 30.19 20.29
C ALA A 361 -13.99 31.41 19.36
N GLU A 362 -13.33 31.37 18.18
CA GLU A 362 -13.36 32.44 17.19
C GLU A 362 -14.52 32.28 16.18
N LEU A 363 -15.20 31.14 16.18
CA LEU A 363 -16.27 30.84 15.25
C LEU A 363 -17.64 31.23 15.84
N PRO A 364 -18.47 31.99 15.11
CA PRO A 364 -19.84 32.34 15.53
C PRO A 364 -20.72 31.15 15.94
N ASP A 365 -20.52 29.98 15.32
CA ASP A 365 -21.14 28.72 15.70
C ASP A 365 -20.21 27.54 15.37
N LYS A 366 -20.28 26.46 16.16
CA LYS A 366 -19.49 25.23 15.97
C LYS A 366 -19.77 24.55 14.64
N GLN A 367 -20.97 24.75 14.09
CA GLN A 367 -21.35 24.22 12.78
C GLN A 367 -20.51 24.83 11.65
N MET A 368 -19.93 26.03 11.83
CA MET A 368 -19.12 26.69 10.79
C MET A 368 -17.85 25.92 10.43
N ARG A 369 -17.36 25.01 11.29
CA ARG A 369 -16.29 24.08 10.89
C ARG A 369 -16.69 23.14 9.76
N GLN A 370 -17.99 22.91 9.60
CA GLN A 370 -18.55 22.05 8.55
C GLN A 370 -18.86 22.82 7.28
N ASP A 371 -18.67 24.15 7.20
CA ASP A 371 -19.12 24.97 6.06
C ASP A 371 -18.32 24.75 4.75
N TYR A 372 -17.18 24.06 4.83
CA TYR A 372 -16.53 23.48 3.64
C TYR A 372 -17.26 22.24 3.08
N TYR A 373 -18.28 21.76 3.80
CA TYR A 373 -19.09 20.57 3.56
C TYR A 373 -20.58 20.87 3.87
N SER A 374 -21.23 21.60 2.99
CA SER A 374 -22.68 21.83 2.98
C SER A 374 -23.47 20.51 2.89
N PRO A 375 -24.54 20.36 3.69
CA PRO A 375 -25.41 19.19 3.61
C PRO A 375 -26.21 19.11 2.29
N ALA A 376 -26.27 20.18 1.49
CA ALA A 376 -27.01 20.25 0.23
C ALA A 376 -26.26 21.02 -0.85
N PRO A 377 -25.26 20.40 -1.51
CA PRO A 377 -24.52 21.05 -2.60
C PRO A 377 -25.44 21.34 -3.79
N THR A 378 -25.29 22.53 -4.38
CA THR A 378 -26.03 22.94 -5.58
C THR A 378 -25.17 22.67 -6.82
N PRO A 379 -25.57 21.77 -7.72
CA PRO A 379 -24.75 21.46 -8.90
C PRO A 379 -24.54 22.67 -9.79
N ILE A 380 -23.27 23.04 -10.02
CA ILE A 380 -22.91 24.06 -11.01
C ILE A 380 -23.04 23.44 -12.41
N ARG A 381 -23.85 24.03 -13.29
CA ARG A 381 -24.13 23.47 -14.62
C ARG A 381 -23.37 24.22 -15.71
N GLY A 382 -22.45 23.53 -16.36
CA GLY A 382 -21.78 24.05 -17.56
C GLY A 382 -20.45 24.74 -17.28
N ALA A 383 -19.62 24.83 -18.32
CA ALA A 383 -18.23 25.25 -18.20
C ALA A 383 -18.07 26.73 -17.83
N ALA A 384 -19.00 27.59 -18.27
CA ALA A 384 -18.98 29.02 -17.96
C ALA A 384 -19.12 29.28 -16.45
N ASP A 385 -20.11 28.67 -15.81
CA ASP A 385 -20.35 28.83 -14.38
C ASP A 385 -19.21 28.22 -13.54
N VAL A 386 -18.64 27.09 -14.00
CA VAL A 386 -17.44 26.52 -13.37
C VAL A 386 -16.26 27.46 -13.46
N LEU A 387 -16.00 28.09 -14.62
CA LEU A 387 -14.93 29.06 -14.78
C LEU A 387 -15.16 30.32 -13.95
N ALA A 388 -16.40 30.80 -13.85
CA ALA A 388 -16.75 31.92 -12.97
C ALA A 388 -16.48 31.59 -11.51
N GLY A 389 -16.89 30.40 -11.04
CA GLY A 389 -16.59 29.92 -9.70
C GLY A 389 -15.09 29.82 -9.44
N LEU A 390 -14.31 29.26 -10.38
CA LEU A 390 -12.85 29.17 -10.25
C LEU A 390 -12.20 30.55 -10.18
N GLY A 391 -12.68 31.51 -10.96
CA GLY A 391 -12.24 32.90 -10.91
C GLY A 391 -12.46 33.54 -9.54
N VAL A 392 -13.63 33.32 -8.93
CA VAL A 392 -13.93 33.80 -7.56
C VAL A 392 -12.97 33.16 -6.56
N VAL A 393 -12.80 31.83 -6.57
CA VAL A 393 -11.89 31.13 -5.64
C VAL A 393 -10.45 31.63 -5.81
N ARG A 394 -9.98 31.78 -7.05
CA ARG A 394 -8.64 32.27 -7.35
C ARG A 394 -8.42 33.68 -6.82
N GLN A 395 -9.39 34.58 -7.02
CA GLN A 395 -9.32 35.94 -6.50
C GLN A 395 -9.27 35.95 -4.97
N MET A 396 -10.14 35.18 -4.31
CA MET A 396 -10.16 35.09 -2.85
C MET A 396 -8.85 34.54 -2.27
N VAL A 397 -8.26 33.51 -2.89
CA VAL A 397 -6.94 32.98 -2.51
C VAL A 397 -5.83 34.01 -2.76
N SER A 398 -5.90 34.74 -3.88
CA SER A 398 -4.94 35.78 -4.22
C SER A 398 -4.94 36.92 -3.20
N ASP A 399 -6.12 37.37 -2.78
CA ASP A 399 -6.28 38.52 -1.89
C ASP A 399 -6.18 38.14 -0.41
N GLY A 400 -6.59 36.92 -0.07
CA GLY A 400 -6.67 36.44 1.31
C GLY A 400 -5.34 35.99 1.90
N TYR A 401 -4.37 35.58 1.07
CA TYR A 401 -3.08 35.09 1.53
C TYR A 401 -1.91 35.95 1.05
N GLN A 402 -0.89 36.09 1.89
CA GLN A 402 0.39 36.69 1.52
C GLN A 402 1.16 35.83 0.50
N ASP A 403 2.11 36.44 -0.22
CA ASP A 403 2.91 35.71 -1.19
C ASP A 403 3.84 34.70 -0.49
N CYS A 404 3.66 33.42 -0.77
CA CYS A 404 4.47 32.33 -0.26
C CYS A 404 4.29 31.07 -1.12
N LYS A 405 5.16 30.07 -0.94
CA LYS A 405 5.10 28.83 -1.74
C LYS A 405 3.76 28.10 -1.64
N PRO A 406 3.14 27.87 -0.46
CA PRO A 406 1.84 27.22 -0.37
C PRO A 406 0.74 27.91 -1.18
N LYS A 407 0.69 29.25 -1.17
CA LYS A 407 -0.24 30.03 -1.98
C LYS A 407 0.00 29.81 -3.46
N LYS A 408 1.25 29.90 -3.92
CA LYS A 408 1.63 29.67 -5.33
C LYS A 408 1.25 28.27 -5.80
N ASP A 409 1.58 27.25 -5.02
CA ASP A 409 1.23 25.86 -5.32
C ASP A 409 -0.29 25.64 -5.42
N LEU A 410 -1.09 26.39 -4.63
CA LEU A 410 -2.56 26.34 -4.68
C LEU A 410 -3.13 27.07 -5.91
N LEU A 411 -2.61 28.26 -6.23
CA LEU A 411 -2.99 29.02 -7.44
C LEU A 411 -2.64 28.24 -8.71
N ASP A 412 -1.45 27.63 -8.78
CA ASP A 412 -1.04 26.78 -9.91
C ASP A 412 -1.99 25.58 -10.10
N ARG A 413 -2.57 25.04 -9.01
CA ARG A 413 -3.58 23.96 -9.09
C ARG A 413 -4.88 24.48 -9.68
N LEU A 414 -5.33 25.67 -9.26
CA LEU A 414 -6.53 26.32 -9.79
C LEU A 414 -6.37 26.64 -11.28
N ASP A 415 -5.23 27.20 -11.69
CA ASP A 415 -4.95 27.51 -13.10
C ASP A 415 -5.00 26.25 -13.98
N ARG A 416 -4.43 25.13 -13.52
CA ARG A 416 -4.54 23.83 -14.23
C ARG A 416 -5.99 23.35 -14.34
N CYS A 417 -6.82 23.61 -13.33
CA CYS A 417 -8.24 23.26 -13.38
C CYS A 417 -8.99 24.14 -14.39
N GLU A 418 -8.71 25.44 -14.42
CA GLU A 418 -9.28 26.35 -15.41
C GLU A 418 -8.92 25.95 -16.85
N GLU A 419 -7.64 25.66 -17.12
CA GLU A 419 -7.19 25.17 -18.43
C GLU A 419 -7.92 23.90 -18.83
N TRP A 420 -8.10 22.99 -17.88
CA TRP A 420 -8.80 21.73 -18.12
C TRP A 420 -10.28 21.96 -18.48
N VAL A 421 -10.98 22.86 -17.78
CA VAL A 421 -12.38 23.22 -18.08
C VAL A 421 -12.50 23.89 -19.45
N ARG A 422 -11.59 24.81 -19.79
CA ARG A 422 -11.56 25.46 -21.11
C ARG A 422 -11.39 24.44 -22.24
N ARG A 423 -10.47 23.49 -22.07
CA ARG A 423 -10.27 22.39 -23.04
C ARG A 423 -11.48 21.48 -23.15
N PHE A 424 -12.15 21.20 -22.03
CA PHE A 424 -13.38 20.41 -22.02
C PHE A 424 -14.52 21.13 -22.76
N ALA A 425 -14.69 22.43 -22.54
CA ALA A 425 -15.71 23.24 -23.21
C ALA A 425 -15.51 23.28 -24.73
N ALA A 426 -14.27 23.54 -25.16
CA ALA A 426 -13.91 23.58 -26.59
C ALA A 426 -14.13 22.24 -27.31
N ARG A 427 -14.05 21.10 -26.61
CA ARG A 427 -14.33 19.77 -27.18
C ARG A 427 -15.82 19.47 -27.35
N ARG A 428 -16.70 20.17 -26.63
CA ARG A 428 -18.15 19.95 -26.66
C ARG A 428 -18.91 20.92 -27.56
N ASN A 429 -18.32 22.08 -27.85
CA ASN A 429 -18.78 23.03 -28.85
C ASN A 429 -17.67 23.22 -29.91
N PRO A 430 -17.59 22.35 -30.94
CA PRO A 430 -16.57 22.44 -31.98
C PRO A 430 -16.69 23.70 -32.85
#